data_AF-A0A7Y7IZ47-F1
#
_entry.id   AF-A0A7Y7IZ47-F1
#
_cell.length_a   1.000
_cell.length_b   1.000
_cell.length_c   1.000
_cell.angle_alpha   90.00
_cell.angle_beta   90.00
_cell.angle_gamma   90.00
#
_symmetry.space_group_name_H-M   'P 1'
#
loop_
_entity.id
_entity.type
_entity.pdbx_description
1 polymer ?
#
loop_
_entity_poly.entity_id
_entity_poly.type
_entity_poly.pdbx_seq_one_letter_code
_entity_poly.pdbx_strand_id
1 'polypeptide(L)' 'MNIHEYQAKTLLKGFGMPVLDGRVARSPDEASTAARALRAPLVVVKAQIHAGGRGAGHF' A
#
# COMPACT_ATOMS: atom_id res chain seq x y z
N MET A 1 -3.74 12.33 15.68
CA MET A 1 -3.01 12.42 14.40
C MET A 1 -3.01 11.04 13.78
N ASN A 2 -3.51 10.91 12.54
CA ASN A 2 -3.57 9.62 11.84
C ASN A 2 -2.41 9.52 10.84
N ILE A 3 -2.01 8.29 10.49
CA ILE A 3 -1.02 7.99 9.44
C ILE A 3 -1.63 7.04 8.41
N HIS A 4 -1.11 7.07 7.18
CA HIS A 4 -1.53 6.19 6.11
C HIS A 4 -1.10 4.72 6.33
N GLU A 5 -1.76 3.78 5.66
CA GLU A 5 -1.43 2.34 5.72
C GLU A 5 0.06 2.08 5.41
N TYR A 6 0.62 2.74 4.38
CA TYR A 6 2.02 2.55 4.02
C TYR A 6 3.00 3.07 5.09
N GLN A 7 2.66 4.17 5.77
CA GLN A 7 3.48 4.76 6.83
C GLN A 7 3.50 3.85 8.04
N ALA A 8 2.32 3.33 8.45
CA ALA A 8 2.21 2.35 9.51
C ALA A 8 3.03 1.08 9.21
N LYS A 9 2.93 0.55 7.98
CA LYS A 9 3.74 -0.61 7.55
C LYS A 9 5.24 -0.33 7.60
N THR A 10 5.68 0.86 7.18
CA THR A 10 7.09 1.26 7.22
C THR A 10 7.60 1.32 8.66
N LEU A 11 6.83 1.90 9.57
CA LEU A 11 7.16 1.97 10.98
C LEU A 11 7.27 0.57 11.61
N LEU A 12 6.24 -0.27 11.41
CA LEU A 12 6.22 -1.65 11.93
C LEU A 12 7.38 -2.49 11.40
N LYS A 13 7.70 -2.37 10.10
CA LYS A 13 8.87 -3.03 9.50
C LYS A 13 10.18 -2.59 10.14
N GLY A 14 10.30 -1.31 10.50
CA GLY A 14 11.46 -0.78 11.24
C GLY A 14 11.67 -1.41 12.61
N PHE A 15 10.62 -1.96 13.23
CA PHE A 15 10.68 -2.74 14.47
C PHE A 15 10.75 -4.25 14.25
N GLY A 16 10.99 -4.72 13.02
CA GLY A 16 11.09 -6.14 12.69
C GLY A 16 9.74 -6.88 12.66
N MET A 17 8.61 -6.17 12.70
CA MET A 17 7.29 -6.81 12.62
C MET A 17 7.02 -7.32 11.19
N PRO A 18 6.39 -8.50 11.03
CA PRO A 18 6.07 -9.03 9.71
C PRO A 18 5.00 -8.16 9.05
N VAL A 19 5.32 -7.61 7.88
CA VAL A 19 4.39 -6.88 7.02
C VAL A 19 4.58 -7.36 5.58
N LEU A 20 3.49 -7.41 4.81
CA LEU A 20 3.57 -7.69 3.37
C LEU A 20 4.34 -6.59 2.66
N ASP A 21 5.16 -6.97 1.68
CA ASP A 21 5.86 -5.99 0.85
C ASP A 21 4.87 -5.15 0.04
N GLY A 22 5.21 -3.88 -0.13
CA GLY A 22 4.35 -2.90 -0.75
C GLY A 22 5.10 -1.63 -1.09
N ARG A 23 4.62 -0.93 -2.11
CA ARG A 23 5.24 0.30 -2.62
C ARG A 23 4.17 1.36 -2.80
N VAL A 24 4.50 2.59 -2.44
CA VAL A 24 3.64 3.76 -2.69
C VAL A 24 3.84 4.20 -4.13
N ALA A 25 2.75 4.50 -4.82
CA ALA A 25 2.74 5.08 -6.14
C ALA A 25 1.92 6.38 -6.12
N ARG A 26 2.42 7.41 -6.80
CA ARG A 26 1.76 8.72 -6.96
C ARG A 26 1.22 8.95 -8.38
N SER A 27 1.48 8.03 -9.29
CA SER A 27 0.98 8.03 -10.66
C SER A 27 0.60 6.62 -11.12
N PRO A 28 -0.21 6.47 -12.18
CA PRO A 28 -0.51 5.17 -12.78
C PRO A 28 0.75 4.42 -13.24
N ASP A 29 1.73 5.13 -13.80
CA ASP A 29 2.99 4.53 -14.28
C ASP A 29 3.85 4.00 -13.12
N GLU A 30 3.90 4.75 -12.01
CA GLU A 30 4.54 4.28 -10.78
C GLU A 30 3.84 3.04 -10.22
N ALA A 31 2.50 2.98 -10.29
CA ALA A 31 1.74 1.83 -9.81
C ALA A 31 2.01 0.57 -10.66
N SER A 32 2.07 0.72 -11.98
CA SER A 32 2.44 -0.35 -12.91
C SER A 32 3.85 -0.87 -12.64
N THR A 33 4.81 0.04 -12.46
CA THR A 33 6.21 -0.28 -12.14
C THR A 33 6.32 -0.98 -10.78
N ALA A 34 5.62 -0.47 -9.76
CA ALA A 34 5.58 -1.04 -8.43
C ALA A 34 5.01 -2.46 -8.42
N ALA A 35 3.91 -2.70 -9.15
CA ALA A 35 3.28 -4.01 -9.24
C ALA A 35 4.24 -5.06 -9.85
N ARG A 36 4.96 -4.70 -10.92
CA ARG A 36 5.98 -5.57 -11.55
C ARG A 36 7.14 -5.86 -10.61
N ALA A 37 7.57 -4.88 -9.82
CA ALA A 37 8.69 -5.03 -8.90
C ALA A 37 8.40 -5.98 -7.73
N LEU A 38 7.13 -6.16 -7.34
CA LEU A 38 6.73 -7.07 -6.27
C LEU A 38 6.85 -8.55 -6.66
N ARG A 39 6.90 -8.87 -7.97
CA ARG A 39 7.03 -10.24 -8.51
C ARG A 39 6.04 -11.24 -7.88
N ALA A 40 4.87 -10.76 -7.49
CA ALA A 40 3.83 -11.56 -6.85
C ALA A 40 2.79 -12.01 -7.89
N PRO A 41 2.18 -13.20 -7.72
CA PRO A 41 1.12 -13.68 -8.61
C PRO A 41 -0.16 -12.83 -8.52
N LEU A 42 -0.35 -12.12 -7.41
CA LEU A 42 -1.46 -11.21 -7.17
C LEU A 42 -0.96 -9.95 -6.49
N VAL A 43 -1.41 -8.79 -6.98
CA VAL A 43 -1.11 -7.48 -6.39
C VAL A 43 -2.43 -6.78 -6.05
N VAL A 44 -2.46 -6.11 -4.89
CA VAL A 44 -3.63 -5.33 -4.44
C VAL A 44 -3.29 -3.86 -4.46
N VAL A 45 -4.02 -3.08 -5.26
CA VAL A 45 -3.93 -1.62 -5.27
C VAL A 45 -4.89 -1.06 -4.22
N LYS A 46 -4.39 -0.18 -3.34
CA LYS A 46 -5.19 0.38 -2.24
C LYS A 46 -5.05 1.90 -2.16
N ALA A 47 -6.18 2.60 -2.19
CA ALA A 47 -6.22 4.04 -1.91
C ALA A 47 -5.59 4.35 -0.54
N GLN A 48 -4.71 5.34 -0.49
CA GLN A 48 -4.07 5.80 0.74
C GLN A 48 -4.83 7.01 1.30
N ILE A 49 -5.82 6.74 2.14
CA ILE A 49 -6.61 7.73 2.87
C ILE A 49 -6.66 7.40 4.36
N HIS A 50 -6.96 8.37 5.21
CA HIS A 50 -7.08 8.19 6.67
C HIS A 50 -8.44 7.62 7.12
N ALA A 51 -9.25 7.11 6.19
CA ALA A 51 -10.55 6.52 6.46
C ALA A 51 -10.56 5.00 6.19
N GLY A 52 -11.41 4.28 6.92
CA GLY A 52 -11.74 2.88 6.67
C GLY A 52 -12.69 2.71 5.46
N GLY A 53 -13.22 1.50 5.25
CA GLY A 53 -14.29 1.24 4.27
C GLY A 53 -13.89 1.35 2.78
N ARG A 54 -12.60 1.52 2.48
CA ARG A 54 -12.06 1.76 1.12
C ARG A 54 -12.51 0.76 0.05
N GLY A 55 -12.73 -0.50 0.42
CA GLY A 55 -13.18 -1.54 -0.52
C GLY A 55 -14.68 -1.51 -0.84
N ALA A 56 -15.48 -0.78 -0.07
CA ALA A 56 -16.92 -0.61 -0.32
C ALA A 56 -17.25 0.67 -1.11
N GLY A 57 -16.22 1.43 -1.52
CA GLY A 57 -16.40 2.58 -2.40
C GLY A 57 -16.90 2.13 -3.77
N HIS A 58 -17.87 2.84 -4.32
CA HIS A 58 -18.35 2.65 -5.68
C HIS A 58 -17.61 3.66 -6.57
N PHE A 59 -17.00 3.19 -7.65
CA PHE A 59 -16.19 3.97 -8.58
C PHE A 59 -16.57 3.64 -10.02
#